data_AF-A0A1S3Y508-F1
#
_entry.id   AF-A0A1S3Y508-F1
#
_cell.length_a   1.000
_cell.length_b   1.000
_cell.length_c   1.000
_cell.angle_alpha   90.00
_cell.angle_beta   90.00
_cell.angle_gamma   90.00
#
_symmetry.space_group_name_H-M   'P 1'
#
loop_
_entity.id
_entity.type
_entity.pdbx_description
1 polymer ?
#
loop_
_entity_poly.entity_id
_entity_poly.type
_entity_poly.pdbx_seq_one_letter_code
_entity_poly.pdbx_strand_id
1 'polypeptide(L)'
;MFVEEVMELLELTVLRSALVGLPGVNGLSTEQRKRLTIAVELVANPSIIFMDEPTSGLDARAAAIVMRTVRNTVDTGRTVVCTIHQPSIDIFESFDELFLMKRGGQEIYVGPLGHRSCHLIKYFELMSGVSKIQDGYNPATWMLEVTTSAQEMMLGVDFADLYKRSDLYRRNKVLISELNAPRPGTKDLHFDSQYAQPFWTQCMACLSKQHWSYWRNPAYTAIRFLFTIFVALAIGTMFWDLGTKV
;
A
#
# COMPACT_ATOMS: atom_id res chain seq x y z
N MET A 1 -1.80 22.73 -8.52
CA MET A 1 -2.57 22.07 -9.58
C MET A 1 -2.57 20.57 -9.34
N PHE A 2 -1.43 19.88 -9.50
CA PHE A 2 -1.35 18.42 -9.29
C PHE A 2 -1.76 17.90 -7.90
N VAL A 3 -1.39 18.60 -6.81
CA VAL A 3 -1.80 18.19 -5.44
C VAL A 3 -3.33 18.21 -5.27
N GLU A 4 -4.03 19.14 -5.92
CA GLU A 4 -5.50 19.19 -5.85
C GLU A 4 -6.12 18.03 -6.62
N GLU A 5 -5.57 17.68 -7.78
CA GLU A 5 -6.00 16.51 -8.57
C GLU A 5 -5.82 15.21 -7.78
N VAL A 6 -4.69 15.04 -7.08
CA VAL A 6 -4.46 13.88 -6.20
C VAL A 6 -5.43 13.87 -5.02
N MET A 7 -5.73 15.03 -4.43
CA MET A 7 -6.74 15.10 -3.37
C MET A 7 -8.14 14.75 -3.86
N GLU A 8 -8.51 15.15 -5.08
CA GLU A 8 -9.78 14.80 -5.68
C GLU A 8 -9.87 13.30 -6.00
N LEU A 9 -8.82 12.74 -6.62
CA LEU A 9 -8.71 11.32 -6.97
C LEU A 9 -8.89 10.40 -5.76
N LEU A 10 -8.35 10.80 -4.61
CA LEU A 10 -8.41 10.07 -3.35
C LEU A 10 -9.54 10.54 -2.42
N GLU A 11 -10.44 11.39 -2.90
CA GLU A 11 -11.58 11.92 -2.12
C GLU A 11 -11.14 12.56 -0.78
N LEU A 12 -9.99 13.22 -0.77
CA LEU A 12 -9.39 13.91 0.39
C LEU A 12 -9.73 15.39 0.48
N THR A 13 -10.45 15.95 -0.51
CA THR A 13 -10.79 17.38 -0.58
C THR A 13 -11.47 17.90 0.68
N VAL A 14 -12.37 17.09 1.28
CA VAL A 14 -13.06 17.43 2.53
C VAL A 14 -12.13 17.48 3.76
N LEU A 15 -10.93 16.91 3.65
CA LEU A 15 -9.93 16.80 4.71
C LEU A 15 -8.74 17.77 4.53
N ARG A 16 -8.79 18.65 3.54
CA ARG A 16 -7.68 19.56 3.16
C ARG A 16 -7.09 20.33 4.34
N SER A 17 -7.94 20.81 5.25
CA SER A 17 -7.54 21.60 6.41
C SER A 17 -7.59 20.81 7.73
N ALA A 18 -7.87 19.51 7.65
CA ALA A 18 -7.95 18.66 8.84
C ALA A 18 -6.55 18.40 9.42
N LEU A 19 -6.46 18.33 10.75
CA LEU A 19 -5.22 17.93 11.41
C LEU A 19 -5.00 16.42 11.24
N VAL A 20 -3.83 16.05 10.72
CA VAL A 20 -3.45 14.64 10.54
C VAL A 20 -3.46 13.90 11.89
N GLY A 21 -2.91 14.50 12.94
CA GLY A 21 -2.89 13.94 14.30
C GLY A 21 -2.06 12.66 14.44
N LEU A 22 -2.04 12.14 15.67
CA LEU A 22 -1.32 10.92 16.05
C LEU A 22 -2.22 9.69 15.82
N PRO A 23 -1.70 8.61 15.19
CA PRO A 23 -2.46 7.38 14.97
C PRO A 23 -3.07 6.84 16.26
N GLY A 24 -4.37 6.54 16.25
CA GLY A 24 -5.10 5.99 17.41
C GLY A 24 -5.39 6.97 18.54
N VAL A 25 -4.97 8.24 18.43
CA VAL A 25 -5.17 9.25 19.48
C VAL A 25 -6.06 10.39 19.01
N ASN A 26 -5.74 11.03 17.88
CA ASN A 26 -6.50 12.18 17.37
C ASN A 26 -6.29 12.41 15.86
N GLY A 27 -7.07 13.34 15.31
CA GLY A 27 -6.96 13.76 13.91
C GLY A 27 -7.71 12.82 12.96
N LEU A 28 -7.04 12.41 11.89
CA LEU A 28 -7.64 11.59 10.83
C LEU A 28 -7.92 10.15 11.31
N SER A 29 -9.03 9.59 10.81
CA SER A 29 -9.33 8.17 10.99
C SER A 29 -8.27 7.28 10.31
N THR A 30 -8.22 6.00 10.68
CA THR A 30 -7.27 5.04 10.09
C THR A 30 -7.41 4.97 8.57
N GLU A 31 -8.65 4.94 8.08
CA GLU A 31 -9.02 4.93 6.66
C GLU A 31 -8.52 6.19 5.93
N GLN A 32 -8.82 7.37 6.47
CA GLN A 32 -8.40 8.66 5.90
C GLN A 32 -6.87 8.79 5.89
N ARG A 33 -6.20 8.30 6.94
CA ARG A 33 -4.75 8.29 7.03
C ARG A 33 -4.13 7.37 5.97
N LYS A 34 -4.72 6.21 5.70
CA LYS A 34 -4.26 5.34 4.61
C LYS A 34 -4.35 6.02 3.25
N ARG A 35 -5.50 6.64 2.94
CA ARG A 35 -5.65 7.44 1.71
C ARG A 35 -4.63 8.57 1.65
N LEU A 36 -4.38 9.28 2.75
CA LEU A 36 -3.34 10.31 2.80
C LEU A 36 -1.94 9.75 2.53
N THR A 37 -1.58 8.58 3.06
CA THR A 37 -0.29 7.93 2.77
C THR A 37 -0.17 7.60 1.29
N ILE A 38 -1.23 7.06 0.66
CA ILE A 38 -1.27 6.83 -0.79
C ILE A 38 -1.11 8.15 -1.55
N ALA A 39 -1.76 9.23 -1.09
CA ALA A 39 -1.65 10.55 -1.70
C ALA A 39 -0.21 11.07 -1.73
N VAL A 40 0.52 10.89 -0.63
CA VAL A 40 1.93 11.31 -0.53
C VAL A 40 2.79 10.62 -1.60
N GLU A 41 2.58 9.33 -1.84
CA GLU A 41 3.29 8.59 -2.89
C GLU A 41 2.81 9.00 -4.30
N LEU A 42 1.52 9.25 -4.48
CA LEU A 42 0.96 9.68 -5.77
C LEU A 42 1.41 11.07 -6.22
N VAL A 43 1.74 11.96 -5.28
CA VAL A 43 2.26 13.30 -5.61
C VAL A 43 3.61 13.21 -6.35
N ALA A 44 4.34 12.10 -6.25
CA ALA A 44 5.54 11.85 -7.07
C ALA A 44 5.22 11.49 -8.54
N ASN A 45 3.93 11.36 -8.89
CA ASN A 45 3.44 10.93 -10.20
C ASN A 45 4.06 9.61 -10.72
N PRO A 46 4.07 8.52 -9.92
CA PRO A 46 4.65 7.25 -10.34
C PRO A 46 3.80 6.58 -11.44
N SER A 47 4.46 5.87 -12.36
CA SER A 47 3.79 5.00 -13.35
C SER A 47 3.42 3.63 -12.79
N ILE A 48 4.19 3.14 -11.81
CA ILE A 48 4.00 1.85 -11.15
C ILE A 48 4.00 2.09 -9.63
N ILE A 49 3.00 1.54 -8.95
CA ILE A 49 2.81 1.69 -7.50
C ILE A 49 2.77 0.32 -6.86
N PHE A 50 3.58 0.12 -5.82
CA PHE A 50 3.56 -1.09 -5.00
C PHE A 50 2.89 -0.77 -3.66
N MET A 51 1.88 -1.55 -3.27
CA MET A 51 1.20 -1.40 -1.98
C MET A 51 1.26 -2.70 -1.19
N ASP A 52 1.80 -2.64 0.02
CA ASP A 52 1.81 -3.79 0.92
C ASP A 52 0.58 -3.74 1.85
N GLU A 53 -0.31 -4.73 1.71
CA GLU A 53 -1.55 -4.89 2.48
C GLU A 53 -2.34 -3.58 2.72
N PRO A 54 -2.82 -2.89 1.66
CA PRO A 54 -3.47 -1.60 1.79
C PRO A 54 -4.76 -1.66 2.62
N THR A 55 -5.34 -2.84 2.84
CA THR A 55 -6.57 -3.05 3.63
C THR A 55 -6.32 -3.43 5.09
N SER A 56 -5.06 -3.66 5.51
CA SER A 56 -4.74 -4.13 6.88
C SER A 56 -5.20 -3.15 7.98
N GLY A 57 -5.83 -3.66 9.04
CA GLY A 57 -6.33 -2.82 10.15
C GLY A 57 -7.53 -1.92 9.80
N LEU A 58 -8.20 -2.18 8.68
CA LEU A 58 -9.46 -1.55 8.30
C LEU A 58 -10.62 -2.55 8.42
N ASP A 59 -11.80 -2.04 8.77
CA ASP A 59 -13.04 -2.80 8.59
C ASP A 59 -13.39 -2.94 7.10
N ALA A 60 -14.37 -3.79 6.78
CA ALA A 60 -14.75 -4.08 5.39
C ALA A 60 -15.19 -2.82 4.62
N ARG A 61 -15.87 -1.88 5.28
CA ARG A 61 -16.35 -0.65 4.64
C ARG A 61 -15.20 0.30 4.34
N ALA A 62 -14.33 0.53 5.31
CA ALA A 62 -13.14 1.37 5.18
C ALA A 62 -12.17 0.81 4.13
N ALA A 63 -11.97 -0.52 4.12
CA ALA A 63 -11.17 -1.19 3.11
C ALA A 63 -11.75 -0.98 1.69
N ALA A 64 -13.07 -1.08 1.52
CA ALA A 64 -13.72 -0.83 0.24
C ALA A 64 -13.55 0.62 -0.24
N ILE A 65 -13.62 1.61 0.67
CA ILE A 65 -13.37 3.02 0.33
C ILE A 65 -11.94 3.22 -0.16
N VAL A 66 -10.95 2.67 0.57
CA VAL A 66 -9.54 2.75 0.16
C VAL A 66 -9.35 2.08 -1.21
N MET A 67 -9.85 0.87 -1.39
CA MET A 67 -9.68 0.13 -2.66
C MET A 67 -10.40 0.80 -3.84
N ARG A 68 -11.53 1.49 -3.61
CA ARG A 68 -12.16 2.34 -4.63
C ARG A 68 -11.22 3.45 -5.10
N THR A 69 -10.55 4.13 -4.18
CA THR A 69 -9.60 5.20 -4.55
C THR A 69 -8.35 4.65 -5.25
N VAL A 70 -7.91 3.43 -4.89
CA VAL A 70 -6.86 2.71 -5.62
C VAL A 70 -7.32 2.37 -7.03
N ARG A 71 -8.55 1.89 -7.20
CA ARG A 71 -9.15 1.61 -8.51
C ARG A 71 -9.22 2.86 -9.39
N ASN A 72 -9.69 3.99 -8.85
CA ASN A 72 -9.66 5.27 -9.57
C ASN A 72 -8.24 5.64 -10.04
N THR A 73 -7.22 5.33 -9.23
CA THR A 73 -5.82 5.55 -9.59
C THR A 73 -5.38 4.66 -10.76
N VAL A 74 -5.78 3.39 -10.78
CA VAL A 74 -5.52 2.49 -11.91
C VAL A 74 -6.16 3.00 -13.20
N ASP A 75 -7.40 3.49 -13.10
CA ASP A 75 -8.18 3.98 -14.25
C ASP A 75 -7.55 5.21 -14.95
N THR A 76 -6.60 5.88 -14.30
CA THR A 76 -5.78 6.94 -14.92
C THR A 76 -4.64 6.42 -15.81
N GLY A 77 -4.49 5.09 -15.94
CA GLY A 77 -3.43 4.44 -16.73
C GLY A 77 -2.17 4.08 -15.93
N ARG A 78 -2.25 4.06 -14.58
CA ARG A 78 -1.14 3.66 -13.70
C ARG A 78 -1.23 2.17 -13.37
N THR A 79 -0.09 1.50 -13.25
CA THR A 79 -0.03 0.11 -12.80
C THR A 79 0.04 0.06 -11.27
N VAL A 80 -0.85 -0.68 -10.62
CA VAL A 80 -0.80 -0.93 -9.18
C VAL A 80 -0.59 -2.42 -8.94
N VAL A 81 0.39 -2.75 -8.10
CA VAL A 81 0.63 -4.10 -7.61
C VAL A 81 0.47 -4.08 -6.10
N CYS A 82 -0.38 -4.93 -5.56
CA CYS A 82 -0.55 -5.01 -4.12
C CYS A 82 -0.74 -6.42 -3.58
N THR A 83 -0.34 -6.61 -2.32
CA THR A 83 -0.62 -7.81 -1.54
C THR A 83 -1.93 -7.62 -0.77
N ILE A 84 -2.81 -8.62 -0.71
CA ILE A 84 -4.01 -8.58 0.14
C ILE A 84 -4.19 -9.91 0.86
N HIS A 85 -4.33 -9.83 2.18
CA HIS A 85 -4.72 -10.93 3.03
C HIS A 85 -6.26 -11.04 3.07
N GLN A 86 -6.82 -12.00 2.32
CA GLN A 86 -8.27 -12.36 2.34
C GLN A 86 -9.24 -11.20 2.05
N PRO A 87 -9.36 -10.75 0.78
CA PRO A 87 -10.29 -9.69 0.41
C PRO A 87 -11.77 -10.12 0.50
N SER A 88 -12.65 -9.15 0.75
CA SER A 88 -14.09 -9.32 0.52
C SER A 88 -14.38 -9.45 -0.99
N ILE A 89 -15.57 -9.94 -1.33
CA ILE A 89 -16.01 -10.12 -2.74
C ILE A 89 -15.87 -8.80 -3.51
N ASP A 90 -16.38 -7.70 -2.97
CA ASP A 90 -16.35 -6.39 -3.64
C ASP A 90 -14.91 -5.91 -3.92
N ILE A 91 -13.99 -6.17 -2.99
CA ILE A 91 -12.58 -5.82 -3.17
C ILE A 91 -11.92 -6.77 -4.17
N PHE A 92 -12.21 -8.06 -4.09
CA PHE A 92 -11.60 -9.07 -4.96
C PHE A 92 -11.99 -8.86 -6.43
N GLU A 93 -13.26 -8.55 -6.68
CA GLU A 93 -13.79 -8.24 -8.01
C GLU A 93 -13.27 -6.92 -8.57
N SER A 94 -12.67 -6.07 -7.72
CA SER A 94 -12.00 -4.87 -8.18
C SER A 94 -10.65 -5.17 -8.82
N PHE A 95 -10.10 -6.39 -8.79
CA PHE A 95 -8.79 -6.71 -9.39
C PHE A 95 -8.90 -7.19 -10.85
N ASP A 96 -7.96 -6.73 -11.68
CA ASP A 96 -7.87 -7.16 -13.08
C ASP A 96 -7.19 -8.53 -13.20
N GLU A 97 -6.08 -8.69 -12.46
CA GLU A 97 -5.24 -9.89 -12.45
C GLU A 97 -4.93 -10.33 -11.03
N LEU A 98 -4.72 -11.64 -10.87
CA LEU A 98 -4.30 -12.27 -9.62
C LEU A 98 -2.98 -12.99 -9.83
N PHE A 99 -2.05 -12.74 -8.90
CA PHE A 99 -0.82 -13.49 -8.73
C PHE A 99 -0.93 -14.29 -7.42
N LEU A 100 -1.24 -15.58 -7.51
CA LEU A 100 -1.44 -16.46 -6.37
C LEU A 100 -0.24 -17.38 -6.17
N MET A 101 0.24 -17.42 -4.93
CA MET A 101 1.44 -18.18 -4.53
C MET A 101 1.12 -19.11 -3.38
N LYS A 102 1.81 -20.25 -3.34
CA LYS A 102 1.86 -21.13 -2.16
C LYS A 102 3.17 -21.00 -1.40
N ARG A 103 3.22 -21.64 -0.22
CA ARG A 103 4.43 -21.69 0.62
C ARG A 103 5.64 -22.17 -0.19
N GLY A 104 6.78 -21.51 0.01
CA GLY A 104 7.99 -21.76 -0.78
C GLY A 104 8.13 -20.85 -2.01
N GLY A 105 7.24 -19.87 -2.17
CA GLY A 105 7.34 -18.87 -3.23
C GLY A 105 6.93 -19.40 -4.61
N GLN A 106 6.14 -20.48 -4.64
CA GLN A 106 5.77 -21.15 -5.88
C GLN A 106 4.45 -20.62 -6.41
N GLU A 107 4.42 -20.27 -7.69
CA GLU A 107 3.24 -19.81 -8.42
C GLU A 107 2.25 -20.96 -8.59
N ILE A 108 0.97 -20.71 -8.27
CA ILE A 108 -0.12 -21.69 -8.48
C ILE A 108 -1.20 -21.16 -9.43
N TYR A 109 -1.30 -19.84 -9.56
CA TYR A 109 -2.13 -19.18 -10.57
C TYR A 109 -1.59 -17.77 -10.83
N VAL A 110 -1.41 -17.41 -12.10
CA VAL A 110 -1.10 -16.03 -12.50
C VAL A 110 -1.94 -15.72 -13.74
N GLY A 111 -2.87 -14.77 -13.62
CA GLY A 111 -3.71 -14.40 -14.74
C GLY A 111 -4.93 -13.55 -14.38
N PRO A 112 -5.75 -13.22 -15.39
CA PRO A 112 -6.91 -12.36 -15.22
C PRO A 112 -8.02 -13.06 -14.44
N LEU A 113 -8.62 -12.38 -13.47
CA LEU A 113 -9.75 -12.91 -12.70
C LEU A 113 -10.99 -13.11 -13.59
N GLY A 114 -11.21 -12.18 -14.53
CA GLY A 114 -12.42 -12.12 -15.34
C GLY A 114 -13.63 -11.63 -14.53
N HIS A 115 -14.75 -11.37 -15.20
CA HIS A 115 -15.96 -10.89 -14.53
C HIS A 115 -16.49 -11.92 -13.54
N ARG A 116 -16.72 -11.54 -12.27
CA ARG A 116 -17.13 -12.46 -11.19
C ARG A 116 -16.15 -13.60 -10.96
N SER A 117 -14.85 -13.31 -11.11
CA SER A 117 -13.76 -14.28 -10.93
C SER A 117 -13.89 -15.55 -11.79
N CYS A 118 -14.60 -15.48 -12.92
CA CYS A 118 -14.98 -16.67 -13.69
C CYS A 118 -13.79 -17.44 -14.27
N HIS A 119 -12.69 -16.76 -14.63
CA HIS A 119 -11.50 -17.43 -15.16
C HIS A 119 -10.75 -18.19 -14.06
N LEU A 120 -10.66 -17.60 -12.86
CA LEU A 120 -10.08 -18.23 -11.69
C LEU A 120 -10.87 -19.49 -11.30
N ILE A 121 -12.19 -19.35 -11.17
CA ILE A 121 -13.09 -20.45 -10.79
C ILE A 121 -12.95 -21.59 -11.80
N LYS A 122 -13.07 -21.27 -13.10
CA LYS A 122 -12.93 -22.27 -14.17
C LYS A 122 -11.58 -22.97 -14.15
N TYR A 123 -10.49 -22.26 -13.86
CA TYR A 123 -9.15 -22.85 -13.79
C TYR A 123 -9.03 -23.93 -12.71
N PHE A 124 -9.52 -23.64 -11.50
CA PHE A 124 -9.44 -24.59 -10.39
C PHE A 124 -10.51 -25.70 -10.48
N GLU A 125 -11.71 -25.41 -10.99
CA GLU A 125 -12.76 -26.43 -11.18
C GLU A 125 -12.44 -27.45 -12.29
N LEU A 126 -11.56 -27.12 -13.24
CA LEU A 126 -11.05 -28.07 -14.23
C LEU A 126 -10.13 -29.13 -13.61
N MET A 127 -9.59 -28.88 -12.41
CA MET A 127 -8.71 -29.81 -11.72
C MET A 127 -9.53 -30.91 -11.05
N SER A 128 -9.15 -32.17 -11.30
CA SER A 128 -9.86 -33.32 -10.74
C SER A 128 -9.74 -33.35 -9.21
N GLY A 129 -10.89 -33.38 -8.52
CA GLY A 129 -10.98 -33.48 -7.07
C GLY A 129 -11.09 -32.15 -6.31
N VAL A 130 -10.95 -31.00 -6.98
CA VAL A 130 -11.24 -29.70 -6.36
C VAL A 130 -12.75 -29.54 -6.18
N SER A 131 -13.18 -29.12 -4.98
CA SER A 131 -14.60 -28.85 -4.71
C SER A 131 -15.08 -27.61 -5.45
N LYS A 132 -16.20 -27.73 -6.16
CA LYS A 132 -16.85 -26.60 -6.84
C LYS A 132 -17.24 -25.52 -5.85
N ILE A 133 -17.20 -24.27 -6.33
CA ILE A 133 -17.62 -23.13 -5.51
C ILE A 133 -19.15 -23.16 -5.32
N GLN A 134 -19.61 -22.79 -4.13
CA GLN A 134 -21.04 -22.65 -3.85
C GLN A 134 -21.54 -21.27 -4.31
N ASP A 135 -22.81 -21.19 -4.72
CA ASP A 135 -23.42 -19.93 -5.13
C ASP A 135 -23.38 -18.90 -4.00
N GLY A 136 -22.86 -17.71 -4.30
CA GLY A 136 -22.71 -16.61 -3.34
C GLY A 136 -21.50 -16.72 -2.40
N TYR A 137 -20.70 -17.79 -2.51
CA TYR A 137 -19.48 -17.93 -1.72
C TYR A 137 -18.36 -17.05 -2.27
N ASN A 138 -17.47 -16.56 -1.39
CA ASN A 138 -16.40 -15.65 -1.78
C ASN A 138 -15.31 -16.41 -2.56
N PRO A 139 -15.05 -16.08 -3.85
CA PRO A 139 -14.02 -16.75 -4.64
C PRO A 139 -12.61 -16.63 -4.03
N ALA A 140 -12.31 -15.51 -3.37
CA ALA A 140 -11.02 -15.31 -2.72
C ALA A 140 -10.82 -16.22 -1.50
N THR A 141 -11.89 -16.48 -0.74
CA THR A 141 -11.86 -17.41 0.39
C THR A 141 -11.78 -18.84 -0.12
N TRP A 142 -12.64 -19.18 -1.08
CA TRP A 142 -12.67 -20.50 -1.71
C TRP A 142 -11.32 -20.90 -2.30
N MET A 143 -10.68 -20.03 -3.09
CA MET A 143 -9.39 -20.35 -3.71
C MET A 143 -8.35 -20.69 -2.64
N LEU A 144 -8.30 -19.97 -1.53
CA LEU A 144 -7.33 -20.20 -0.46
C LEU A 144 -7.60 -21.52 0.28
N GLU A 145 -8.87 -21.91 0.41
CA GLU A 145 -9.29 -23.17 1.04
C GLU A 145 -8.94 -24.39 0.18
N VAL A 146 -9.18 -24.31 -1.14
CA VAL A 146 -8.90 -25.42 -2.06
C VAL A 146 -7.41 -25.56 -2.37
N THR A 147 -6.62 -24.50 -2.21
CA THR A 147 -5.16 -24.52 -2.43
C THR A 147 -4.34 -24.74 -1.16
N THR A 148 -4.96 -25.20 -0.07
CA THR A 148 -4.23 -25.51 1.17
C THR A 148 -3.29 -26.72 0.99
N SER A 149 -2.20 -26.76 1.77
CA SER A 149 -1.29 -27.93 1.76
C SER A 149 -1.96 -29.23 2.17
N ALA A 150 -3.01 -29.17 3.00
CA ALA A 150 -3.81 -30.34 3.35
C ALA A 150 -4.58 -30.87 2.12
N GLN A 151 -5.16 -29.98 1.31
CA GLN A 151 -5.83 -30.38 0.08
C GLN A 151 -4.86 -30.95 -0.96
N GLU A 152 -3.66 -30.38 -1.11
CA GLU A 152 -2.61 -30.96 -1.96
C GLU A 152 -2.29 -32.40 -1.57
N MET A 153 -2.15 -32.67 -0.26
CA MET A 153 -1.87 -34.01 0.25
C MET A 153 -3.03 -34.99 0.03
N MET A 154 -4.28 -34.55 0.20
CA MET A 154 -5.46 -35.40 -0.02
C MET A 154 -5.65 -35.73 -1.51
N LEU A 155 -5.39 -34.78 -2.40
CA LEU A 155 -5.50 -34.96 -3.84
C LEU A 155 -4.28 -35.68 -4.44
N GLY A 156 -3.16 -35.70 -3.72
CA GLY A 156 -1.90 -36.26 -4.21
C GLY A 156 -1.31 -35.44 -5.37
N VAL A 157 -1.55 -34.12 -5.39
CA VAL A 157 -1.12 -33.21 -6.45
C VAL A 157 -0.28 -32.06 -5.89
N ASP A 158 0.60 -31.51 -6.72
CA ASP A 158 1.26 -30.24 -6.47
C ASP A 158 0.68 -29.17 -7.41
N PHE A 159 -0.01 -28.17 -6.86
CA PHE A 159 -0.62 -27.11 -7.66
C PHE A 159 0.41 -26.29 -8.44
N ALA A 160 1.64 -26.16 -7.94
CA ALA A 160 2.69 -25.45 -8.64
C ALA A 160 3.13 -26.20 -9.91
N ASP A 161 3.18 -27.52 -9.85
CA ASP A 161 3.52 -28.34 -11.02
C ASP A 161 2.35 -28.44 -12.00
N LEU A 162 1.11 -28.47 -11.50
CA LEU A 162 -0.09 -28.34 -12.35
C LEU A 162 -0.08 -27.01 -13.11
N TYR A 163 0.22 -25.91 -12.42
CA TYR A 163 0.32 -24.60 -13.05
C TYR A 163 1.40 -24.56 -14.13
N LYS A 164 2.62 -25.06 -13.87
CA LYS A 164 3.69 -25.12 -14.89
C LYS A 164 3.32 -25.92 -16.14
N ARG A 165 2.44 -26.91 -16.01
CA ARG A 165 1.94 -27.74 -17.12
C ARG A 165 0.74 -27.12 -17.84
N SER A 166 0.12 -26.10 -17.24
CA SER A 166 -1.08 -25.47 -17.77
C SER A 166 -0.81 -24.60 -19.00
N ASP A 167 -1.84 -24.44 -19.85
CA ASP A 167 -1.79 -23.49 -20.97
C ASP A 167 -1.72 -22.03 -20.50
N LEU A 168 -2.12 -21.73 -19.26
CA LEU A 168 -1.99 -20.40 -18.66
C LEU A 168 -0.51 -20.05 -18.46
N TYR A 169 0.27 -20.95 -17.86
CA TYR A 169 1.72 -20.75 -17.70
C TYR A 169 2.44 -20.61 -19.04
N ARG A 170 2.09 -21.44 -20.04
CA ARG A 170 2.68 -21.34 -21.38
C ARG A 170 2.41 -19.97 -22.01
N ARG A 171 1.16 -19.48 -21.96
CA ARG A 171 0.79 -18.15 -22.46
C ARG A 171 1.54 -17.03 -21.74
N ASN A 172 1.64 -17.10 -20.42
CA ASN A 172 2.38 -16.11 -19.64
C ASN A 172 3.87 -16.08 -19.99
N LYS A 173 4.51 -17.24 -20.20
CA LYS A 173 5.91 -17.29 -20.63
C LYS A 173 6.12 -16.70 -22.03
N VAL A 174 5.20 -16.94 -22.95
CA VAL A 174 5.23 -16.31 -24.29
C VAL A 174 5.09 -14.80 -24.15
N LEU A 175 4.10 -14.31 -23.40
CA LEU A 175 3.90 -12.87 -23.16
C LEU A 175 5.13 -12.21 -22.53
N ILE A 176 5.73 -12.82 -21.52
CA ILE A 176 6.96 -12.30 -20.88
C ILE A 176 8.10 -12.24 -21.91
N SER A 177 8.25 -13.27 -22.75
CA SER A 177 9.28 -13.27 -23.78
C SER A 177 9.08 -12.17 -24.84
N GLU A 178 7.83 -11.89 -25.20
CA GLU A 178 7.48 -10.80 -26.12
C GLU A 178 7.73 -9.42 -25.50
N LEU A 179 7.38 -9.24 -24.22
CA LEU A 179 7.55 -7.97 -23.50
C LEU A 179 9.00 -7.69 -23.10
N ASN A 180 9.85 -8.71 -22.99
CA ASN A 180 11.28 -8.55 -22.76
C ASN A 180 12.01 -7.91 -23.95
N ALA A 181 11.43 -7.96 -25.16
CA ALA A 181 11.97 -7.27 -26.33
C ALA A 181 11.41 -5.84 -26.37
N PRO A 182 12.26 -4.79 -26.23
CA PRO A 182 11.79 -3.42 -26.31
C PRO A 182 11.20 -3.12 -27.70
N ARG A 183 10.13 -2.34 -27.74
CA ARG A 183 9.51 -1.96 -29.01
C ARG A 183 10.48 -1.13 -29.85
N PRO A 184 10.56 -1.32 -31.18
CA PRO A 184 11.46 -0.52 -32.02
C PRO A 184 11.19 0.98 -31.85
N GLY A 185 12.22 1.75 -31.50
CA GLY A 185 12.12 3.20 -31.30
C GLY A 185 11.82 3.66 -29.86
N THR A 186 11.65 2.75 -28.90
CA THR A 186 11.59 3.12 -27.48
C THR A 186 12.99 3.36 -26.91
N LYS A 187 13.13 4.38 -26.07
CA LYS A 187 14.35 4.64 -25.29
C LYS A 187 14.19 4.06 -23.89
N ASP A 188 15.30 3.61 -23.32
CA ASP A 188 15.32 3.20 -21.92
C ASP A 188 14.98 4.38 -21.00
N LEU A 189 14.40 4.07 -19.84
CA LEU A 189 14.15 5.04 -18.78
C LEU A 189 15.48 5.62 -18.30
N HIS A 190 15.75 6.88 -18.64
CA HIS A 190 16.91 7.61 -18.17
C HIS A 190 16.47 8.65 -17.14
N PHE A 191 17.14 8.66 -15.99
CA PHE A 191 16.97 9.67 -14.97
C PHE A 191 18.27 10.48 -14.90
N ASP A 192 18.18 11.79 -15.11
CA ASP A 192 19.36 12.67 -15.15
C ASP A 192 20.09 12.77 -13.80
N SER A 193 19.38 12.47 -12.72
CA SER A 193 19.91 12.47 -11.35
C SER A 193 19.32 11.33 -10.54
N GLN A 194 20.11 10.84 -9.58
CA GLN A 194 19.65 9.84 -8.61
C GLN A 194 18.49 10.36 -7.75
N TYR A 195 18.43 11.67 -7.49
CA TYR A 195 17.42 12.32 -6.67
C TYR A 195 16.61 13.33 -7.47
N ALA A 196 15.34 13.49 -7.12
CA ALA A 196 14.44 14.42 -7.81
C ALA A 196 14.81 15.90 -7.60
N GLN A 197 15.54 16.25 -6.54
CA GLN A 197 15.92 17.63 -6.20
C GLN A 197 17.34 17.71 -5.60
N PRO A 198 18.01 18.88 -5.66
CA PRO A 198 19.32 19.08 -5.02
C PRO A 198 19.27 18.94 -3.50
N PHE A 199 20.42 18.56 -2.90
CA PHE A 199 20.57 18.36 -1.45
C PHE A 199 20.08 19.57 -0.62
N TRP A 200 20.47 20.78 -1.00
CA TRP A 200 20.10 21.98 -0.25
C TRP A 200 18.60 22.26 -0.25
N THR A 201 17.91 21.99 -1.37
CA THR A 201 16.46 22.11 -1.47
C THR A 201 15.76 21.12 -0.55
N GLN A 202 16.22 19.85 -0.54
CA GLN A 202 15.68 18.82 0.34
C GLN A 202 15.92 19.16 1.82
N CYS A 203 17.13 19.61 2.16
CA CYS A 203 17.50 20.01 3.52
C CYS A 203 16.62 21.15 4.03
N MET A 204 16.47 22.23 3.25
CA MET A 204 15.64 23.38 3.62
C MET A 204 14.15 23.02 3.71
N ALA A 205 13.66 22.14 2.83
CA ALA A 205 12.29 21.62 2.92
C ALA A 205 12.06 20.83 4.22
N CYS A 206 13.00 19.97 4.60
CA CYS A 206 12.93 19.21 5.87
C CYS A 206 12.98 20.11 7.09
N LEU A 207 13.88 21.12 7.12
CA LEU A 207 13.97 22.09 8.21
C LEU A 207 12.69 22.92 8.33
N SER A 208 12.13 23.36 7.20
CA SER A 208 10.87 24.11 7.17
C SER A 208 9.72 23.25 7.70
N LYS A 209 9.59 22.00 7.23
CA LYS A 209 8.60 21.04 7.73
C LYS A 209 8.74 20.82 9.23
N GLN A 210 9.97 20.63 9.72
CA GLN A 210 10.24 20.42 11.13
C GLN A 210 9.89 21.66 11.97
N HIS A 211 10.21 22.86 11.48
CA HIS A 211 9.85 24.11 12.14
C HIS A 211 8.34 24.23 12.32
N TRP A 212 7.56 23.98 11.27
CA TRP A 212 6.09 23.99 11.35
C TRP A 212 5.56 22.91 12.30
N SER A 213 6.09 21.69 12.25
CA SER A 213 5.67 20.60 13.14
C SER A 213 5.98 20.91 14.60
N TYR A 214 7.12 21.56 14.87
CA TYR A 214 7.55 21.92 16.21
C TYR A 214 6.61 22.96 16.83
N TRP A 215 6.36 24.06 16.13
CA TRP A 215 5.50 25.14 16.64
C TRP A 215 4.02 24.79 16.70
N ARG A 216 3.56 23.86 15.86
CA ARG A 216 2.18 23.33 15.91
C ARG A 216 1.95 22.29 17.00
N ASN A 217 2.96 21.95 17.81
CA ASN A 217 2.81 21.13 19.02
C ASN A 217 2.95 22.02 20.28
N PRO A 218 1.88 22.73 20.69
CA PRO A 218 1.95 23.67 21.81
C PRO A 218 2.19 22.96 23.14
N ALA A 219 1.62 21.76 23.34
CA ALA A 219 1.78 21.00 24.58
C ALA A 219 3.25 20.64 24.84
N TYR A 220 3.94 20.09 23.84
CA TYR A 220 5.36 19.77 23.95
C TYR A 220 6.20 21.02 24.21
N THR A 221 5.94 22.09 23.46
CA THR A 221 6.71 23.33 23.54
C THR A 221 6.53 24.02 24.90
N ALA A 222 5.30 24.08 25.41
CA ALA A 222 4.99 24.66 26.72
C ALA A 222 5.64 23.89 27.87
N ILE A 223 5.54 22.55 27.87
CA ILE A 223 6.18 21.70 28.90
C ILE A 223 7.70 21.91 28.89
N ARG A 224 8.30 21.98 27.70
CA ARG A 224 9.75 22.22 27.58
C ARG A 224 10.15 23.56 28.19
N PHE A 225 9.46 24.64 27.85
CA PHE A 225 9.76 25.97 28.40
C PHE A 225 9.59 26.01 29.92
N LEU A 226 8.50 25.44 30.44
CA LEU A 226 8.24 25.38 31.88
C LEU A 226 9.35 24.61 32.60
N PHE A 227 9.72 23.44 32.09
CA PHE A 227 10.79 22.62 32.67
C PHE A 227 12.15 23.34 32.63
N THR A 228 12.50 23.99 31.52
CA THR A 228 13.74 24.75 31.41
C THR A 228 13.78 25.92 32.37
N ILE A 229 12.68 26.67 32.53
CA ILE A 229 12.58 27.76 33.50
C ILE A 229 12.72 27.21 34.93
N PHE A 230 12.05 26.11 35.25
CA PHE A 230 12.14 25.49 36.57
C PHE A 230 13.57 25.04 36.91
N VAL A 231 14.24 24.34 35.98
CA VAL A 231 15.64 23.90 36.18
C VAL A 231 16.58 25.10 36.29
N ALA A 232 16.41 26.13 35.46
CA ALA A 232 17.21 27.35 35.54
C ALA A 232 17.05 28.06 36.89
N LEU A 233 15.83 28.13 37.42
CA LEU A 233 15.56 28.68 38.75
C LEU A 233 16.16 27.81 39.85
N ALA A 234 16.06 26.48 39.76
CA ALA A 234 16.63 25.57 40.75
C ALA A 234 18.16 25.67 40.81
N ILE A 235 18.84 25.62 39.66
CA ILE A 235 20.30 25.77 39.59
C ILE A 235 20.70 27.19 40.04
N GLY A 236 20.01 28.22 39.55
CA GLY A 236 20.28 29.61 39.90
C GLY A 236 20.14 29.89 41.41
N THR A 237 19.17 29.25 42.08
CA THR A 237 18.99 29.37 43.53
C THR A 237 19.99 28.52 44.33
N MET A 238 20.35 27.32 43.84
CA MET A 238 21.35 26.47 44.51
C MET A 238 22.76 27.10 44.53
N PHE A 239 23.14 27.79 43.45
CA PHE A 239 24.42 28.48 43.33
C PHE A 239 24.26 30.00 43.52
N TRP A 240 23.23 30.41 44.27
CA TRP A 240 22.99 31.81 44.56
C TRP A 240 24.19 32.41 45.29
N ASP A 241 24.73 33.51 44.76
CA ASP A 241 25.85 34.24 45.34
C ASP A 241 27.18 33.46 45.45
N LEU A 242 27.39 32.45 44.58
CA LEU A 242 28.65 31.73 44.54
C LEU A 242 29.79 32.62 43.98
N GLY A 243 30.79 32.93 44.80
CA GLY A 243 31.98 33.71 44.40
C GLY A 243 32.07 35.14 44.96
N THR A 244 31.17 35.55 45.85
CA THR A 244 31.22 36.87 46.52
C THR A 244 32.11 36.94 47.75
N LYS A 245 32.74 35.83 48.16
CA LYS A 245 33.83 35.84 49.13
C LYS A 245 35.18 35.93 48.42
N VAL A 246 35.70 37.15 48.30
CA VAL A 246 37.13 37.45 48.13
C VAL A 246 37.75 37.56 49.52
#